data_AF-A0A3N5IEW9-F1
#
_entry.id   AF-A0A3N5IEW9-F1
#
_cell.length_a   1.000
_cell.length_b   1.000
_cell.length_c   1.000
_cell.angle_alpha   90.00
_cell.angle_beta   90.00
_cell.angle_gamma   90.00
#
_symmetry.space_group_name_H-M   'P 1'
#
loop_
_entity.id
_entity.type
_entity.pdbx_description
1 polymer ?
#
loop_
_entity_poly.entity_id
_entity_poly.type
_entity_poly.pdbx_seq_one_letter_code
_entity_poly.pdbx_strand_id
1 'polypeptide(L)'
;MKRIRIIHNTEYHYSQPVTFGQHRALMRPREGHDVRIVTGRVEIEPKATLRWLRDIESNSVAIIDFAEPGAMLRVHAEVDVDLNDDIAVECLVDPLARSYPFQYAPDEQIALVPSR
;
A
#
# COMPACT_ATOMS: atom_id res chain seq x y z
N MET A 1 -14.25 13.13 -12.87
CA MET A 1 -14.02 12.95 -11.41
C MET A 1 -15.04 11.97 -10.84
N LYS A 2 -14.58 10.78 -10.44
CA LYS A 2 -15.38 9.69 -9.87
C LYS A 2 -14.94 9.47 -8.42
N ARG A 3 -15.89 9.47 -7.48
CA ARG A 3 -15.59 9.14 -6.08
C ARG A 3 -15.82 7.66 -5.83
N ILE A 4 -14.83 6.99 -5.24
CA ILE A 4 -14.95 5.59 -4.84
C ILE A 4 -14.55 5.43 -3.37
N ARG A 5 -15.17 4.46 -2.71
CA ARG A 5 -14.82 4.01 -1.37
C ARG A 5 -14.18 2.64 -1.47
N ILE A 6 -12.98 2.50 -0.94
CA ILE A 6 -12.22 1.26 -0.89
C ILE A 6 -12.27 0.76 0.55
N ILE A 7 -12.66 -0.50 0.74
CA ILE A 7 -12.72 -1.15 2.04
C ILE A 7 -11.87 -2.41 1.97
N HIS A 8 -10.90 -2.52 2.87
CA HIS A 8 -10.03 -3.68 3.01
C HIS A 8 -10.14 -4.22 4.43
N ASN A 9 -10.72 -5.41 4.58
CA ASN A 9 -10.79 -6.12 5.85
C ASN A 9 -9.91 -7.38 5.77
N THR A 10 -8.93 -7.49 6.65
CA THR A 10 -8.07 -8.66 6.76
C THR A 10 -8.12 -9.21 8.16
N GLU A 11 -8.39 -10.51 8.27
CA GLU A 11 -8.48 -11.23 9.53
C GLU A 11 -7.56 -12.44 9.51
N TYR A 12 -6.74 -12.56 10.55
CA TYR A 12 -5.90 -13.71 10.82
C TYR A 12 -6.35 -14.35 12.12
N HIS A 13 -6.61 -15.65 12.10
CA HIS A 13 -6.96 -16.42 13.28
C HIS A 13 -5.84 -17.39 13.62
N TYR A 14 -5.49 -17.43 14.91
CA TYR A 14 -4.44 -18.29 15.44
C TYR A 14 -5.07 -19.31 16.38
N SER A 15 -4.52 -20.52 16.41
CA SER A 15 -5.01 -21.60 17.29
C SER A 15 -4.79 -21.31 18.78
N GLN A 16 -3.85 -20.41 19.09
CA GLN A 16 -3.55 -19.92 20.43
C GLN A 16 -3.13 -18.44 20.36
N PRO A 17 -3.24 -17.66 21.46
CA PRO A 17 -2.76 -16.28 21.48
C PRO A 17 -1.28 -16.16 21.13
N VAL A 18 -0.96 -15.28 20.19
CA VAL A 18 0.42 -14.98 19.76
C VAL A 18 0.79 -13.55 20.11
N THR A 19 2.07 -13.30 20.36
CA THR A 19 2.61 -11.94 20.47
C THR A 19 2.88 -11.40 19.08
N PHE A 20 2.30 -10.24 18.76
CA PHE A 20 2.53 -9.57 17.48
C PHE A 20 3.79 -8.69 17.55
N GLY A 21 4.70 -8.86 16.59
CA GLY A 21 5.79 -7.92 16.37
C GLY A 21 5.29 -6.61 15.74
N GLN A 22 6.16 -5.63 15.57
CA GLN A 22 5.83 -4.41 14.83
C GLN A 22 5.47 -4.73 13.38
N HIS A 23 4.30 -4.30 12.93
CA HIS A 23 3.88 -4.47 11.54
C HIS A 23 4.15 -3.20 10.74
N ARG A 24 4.51 -3.38 9.47
CA ARG A 24 4.62 -2.31 8.47
C ARG A 24 3.63 -2.62 7.36
N ALA A 25 2.69 -1.72 7.12
CA ALA A 25 1.59 -1.96 6.19
C ALA A 25 1.35 -0.80 5.25
N LEU A 26 1.09 -1.12 3.98
CA LEU A 26 0.59 -0.20 2.97
C LEU A 26 -0.92 -0.36 2.92
N MET A 27 -1.66 0.56 3.54
CA MET A 27 -3.13 0.45 3.67
C MET A 27 -3.90 1.48 2.86
N ARG A 28 -3.20 2.40 2.20
CA ARG A 28 -3.81 3.45 1.39
C ARG A 28 -3.21 3.45 -0.02
N PRO A 29 -4.02 3.76 -1.05
CA PRO A 29 -3.49 4.00 -2.40
C PRO A 29 -2.42 5.09 -2.42
N ARG A 30 -1.57 5.05 -3.44
CA ARG A 30 -0.63 6.13 -3.71
C ARG A 30 -1.40 7.32 -4.28
N GLU A 31 -1.20 8.50 -3.70
CA GLU A 31 -1.75 9.73 -4.26
C GLU A 31 -0.91 10.20 -5.44
N GLY A 32 -1.60 10.75 -6.44
CA GLY A 32 -1.01 11.19 -7.70
C GLY A 32 -1.87 12.26 -8.36
N HIS A 33 -1.63 12.51 -9.64
CA HIS A 33 -2.42 13.46 -10.43
C HIS A 33 -3.84 12.94 -10.70
N ASP A 34 -3.97 11.62 -10.78
CA ASP A 34 -5.16 10.85 -11.10
C ASP A 34 -5.91 10.36 -9.85
N VAL A 35 -5.22 10.18 -8.72
CA VAL A 35 -5.82 9.70 -7.45
C VAL A 35 -5.58 10.68 -6.32
N ARG A 36 -6.66 11.17 -5.70
CA ARG A 36 -6.61 12.00 -4.49
C ARG A 36 -7.33 11.32 -3.34
N ILE A 37 -6.71 11.24 -2.17
CA ILE A 37 -7.37 10.70 -0.97
C ILE A 37 -8.16 11.81 -0.29
N VAL A 38 -9.44 11.55 -0.03
CA VAL A 38 -10.36 12.49 0.62
C VAL A 38 -10.39 12.24 2.12
N THR A 39 -10.53 10.98 2.51
CA THR A 39 -10.58 10.51 3.89
C THR A 39 -9.95 9.12 3.98
N GLY A 40 -9.46 8.77 5.16
CA GLY A 40 -8.97 7.43 5.46
C GLY A 40 -9.18 7.10 6.93
N ARG A 41 -9.60 5.86 7.22
CA ARG A 41 -9.75 5.31 8.57
C ARG A 41 -9.13 3.92 8.63
N VAL A 42 -8.47 3.63 9.74
CA VAL A 42 -7.92 2.31 10.03
C VAL A 42 -8.36 1.90 11.43
N GLU A 43 -8.86 0.68 11.55
CA GLU A 43 -9.17 0.01 12.81
C GLU A 43 -8.37 -1.28 12.91
N ILE A 44 -7.81 -1.52 14.09
CA ILE A 44 -6.93 -2.66 14.34
C ILE A 44 -7.36 -3.34 15.63
N GLU A 45 -7.40 -4.66 15.59
CA GLU A 45 -7.70 -5.53 16.73
C GLU A 45 -6.66 -6.65 16.78
N PRO A 46 -6.00 -6.93 17.92
CA PRO A 46 -6.14 -6.27 19.22
C PRO A 46 -5.67 -4.81 19.18
N LYS A 47 -5.98 -4.06 20.24
CA LYS A 47 -5.67 -2.63 20.32
C LYS A 47 -4.18 -2.39 20.08
N ALA A 48 -3.89 -1.55 19.09
CA ALA A 48 -2.54 -1.21 18.69
C ALA A 48 -2.35 0.30 18.63
N THR A 49 -1.09 0.73 18.70
CA THR A 49 -0.71 2.11 18.36
C THR A 49 -0.36 2.17 16.88
N LEU A 50 -0.84 3.22 16.21
CA LEU A 50 -0.65 3.43 14.79
C LEU A 50 0.09 4.75 14.58
N ARG A 51 1.21 4.71 13.85
CA ARG A 51 1.90 5.90 13.34
C ARG A 51 2.16 5.76 11.85
N TRP A 52 2.21 6.89 11.15
CA TRP A 52 2.47 6.92 9.72
C TRP A 52 3.86 7.47 9.46
N LEU A 53 4.61 6.79 8.60
CA LEU A 53 5.91 7.22 8.10
C LEU A 53 5.86 7.34 6.58
N ARG A 54 6.74 8.19 6.04
CA ARG A 54 6.99 8.25 4.61
C ARG A 54 8.33 7.58 4.30
N ASP A 55 8.31 6.59 3.42
CA ASP A 55 9.54 5.91 2.98
C ASP A 55 10.22 6.65 1.82
N ILE A 56 11.33 6.09 1.31
CA ILE A 56 12.13 6.68 0.22
C ILE A 56 11.36 6.73 -1.11
N GLU A 57 10.39 5.83 -1.31
CA GLU A 57 9.52 5.78 -2.48
C GLU A 57 8.29 6.69 -2.33
N SER A 58 8.25 7.47 -1.25
CA SER A 58 7.17 8.37 -0.86
C SER A 58 5.84 7.67 -0.52
N ASN A 59 5.87 6.36 -0.26
CA ASN A 59 4.71 5.63 0.23
C ASN A 59 4.37 6.05 1.66
N SER A 60 3.08 6.04 1.99
CA SER A 60 2.61 6.25 3.35
C SER A 60 2.51 4.90 4.06
N VAL A 61 3.51 4.58 4.87
CA VAL A 61 3.63 3.30 5.56
C VAL A 61 3.05 3.43 6.96
N ALA A 62 2.04 2.62 7.27
CA ALA A 62 1.53 2.45 8.61
C ALA A 62 2.48 1.57 9.41
N ILE A 63 2.95 2.08 10.55
CA ILE A 63 3.67 1.31 11.56
C ILE A 63 2.72 1.01 12.71
N ILE A 64 2.56 -0.27 13.01
CA ILE A 64 1.59 -0.78 13.97
C ILE A 64 2.37 -1.49 15.07
N ASP A 65 2.24 -1.00 16.29
CA ASP A 65 2.83 -1.64 17.48
C ASP A 65 1.73 -2.13 18.40
N PHE A 66 1.77 -3.42 18.72
CA PHE A 66 0.80 -4.12 19.55
C PHE A 66 1.32 -4.20 20.98
N ALA A 67 0.45 -3.92 21.95
CA ALA A 67 0.81 -4.01 23.38
C ALA A 67 0.49 -5.38 23.98
N GLU A 68 -0.46 -6.11 23.39
CA GLU A 68 -1.04 -7.32 23.97
C GLU A 68 -1.02 -8.47 22.97
N PRO A 69 -0.83 -9.72 23.44
CA PRO A 69 -1.01 -10.90 22.59
C PRO A 69 -2.48 -11.09 22.24
N GLY A 70 -2.75 -11.79 21.14
CA GLY A 70 -4.11 -12.08 20.70
C GLY A 70 -4.21 -13.35 19.87
N ALA A 71 -5.37 -14.00 19.92
CA ALA A 71 -5.67 -15.17 19.07
C ALA A 71 -6.24 -14.75 17.69
N MET A 72 -6.43 -13.45 17.47
CA MET A 72 -6.90 -12.89 16.22
C MET A 72 -6.16 -11.58 15.95
N LEU A 73 -5.87 -11.30 14.69
CA LEU A 73 -5.45 -9.99 14.20
C LEU A 73 -6.43 -9.56 13.11
N ARG A 74 -7.14 -8.45 13.33
CA ARG A 74 -7.99 -7.80 12.33
C ARG A 74 -7.44 -6.43 11.97
N VAL A 75 -7.34 -6.15 10.69
CA VAL A 75 -6.99 -4.83 10.14
C VAL A 75 -8.10 -4.44 9.16
N HIS A 76 -8.86 -3.42 9.54
CA HIS A 76 -9.93 -2.86 8.72
C HIS A 76 -9.54 -1.46 8.27
N ALA A 77 -9.36 -1.26 6.97
CA ALA A 77 -8.99 0.02 6.37
C ALA A 77 -10.07 0.48 5.40
N GLU A 78 -10.45 1.75 5.51
CA GLU A 78 -11.39 2.40 4.62
C GLU A 78 -10.76 3.68 4.07
N VAL A 79 -10.87 3.89 2.76
CA VAL A 79 -10.36 5.08 2.09
C VAL A 79 -11.36 5.55 1.05
N ASP A 80 -11.77 6.81 1.16
CA ASP A 80 -12.50 7.49 0.08
C ASP A 80 -11.50 8.20 -0.83
N VAL A 81 -11.56 7.92 -2.12
CA VAL A 81 -10.69 8.56 -3.12
C VAL A 81 -11.49 9.19 -4.24
N ASP A 82 -10.97 10.30 -4.73
CA ASP A 82 -11.37 10.91 -5.98
C ASP A 82 -10.43 10.45 -7.09
N LEU A 83 -11.03 9.82 -8.10
CA LEU A 83 -10.37 9.43 -9.33
C LEU A 83 -10.64 10.47 -10.42
N ASN A 84 -9.57 11.00 -10.99
CA ASN A 84 -9.62 11.82 -12.19
C ASN A 84 -9.32 10.90 -13.39
N ASP A 85 -10.36 10.28 -13.93
CA ASP A 85 -10.33 9.42 -15.14
C ASP A 85 -10.13 10.24 -16.43
N ASP A 86 -9.14 11.14 -16.49
CA ASP A 86 -9.05 12.11 -17.59
C ASP A 86 -8.20 11.67 -18.79
N ILE A 87 -7.67 10.44 -18.83
CA ILE A 87 -6.94 9.96 -20.01
C ILE A 87 -7.21 8.48 -20.22
N ALA A 88 -7.76 8.12 -21.38
CA ALA A 88 -7.68 6.74 -21.87
C ALA A 88 -6.18 6.42 -21.98
N VAL A 89 -5.67 5.61 -21.05
CA VAL A 89 -4.27 5.20 -21.08
C VAL A 89 -4.08 4.42 -22.36
N GLU A 90 -3.52 5.07 -23.38
CA GLU A 90 -2.88 4.36 -24.47
C GLU A 90 -1.76 3.59 -23.78
N CYS A 91 -1.94 2.29 -23.58
CA CYS A 91 -0.94 1.39 -23.00
C CYS A 91 0.23 1.25 -23.98
N LEU A 92 0.92 2.35 -24.25
CA LEU A 92 2.03 2.46 -25.17
C LEU A 92 3.22 1.79 -24.52
N VAL A 93 3.70 0.75 -25.17
CA VAL A 93 4.98 0.14 -24.84
C VAL A 93 6.07 0.96 -25.52
N ASP A 94 7.10 1.32 -24.75
CA ASP A 94 8.30 1.96 -25.27
C ASP A 94 8.79 1.17 -26.51
N PRO A 95 9.05 1.83 -27.65
CA PRO A 95 9.54 1.16 -28.84
C PRO A 95 10.70 0.18 -28.59
N LEU A 96 11.62 0.49 -27.66
CA LEU A 96 12.76 -0.36 -27.30
C LEU A 96 12.33 -1.63 -26.53
N ALA A 97 11.20 -1.60 -25.83
CA ALA A 97 10.68 -2.71 -25.03
C ALA A 97 9.66 -3.60 -25.77
N ARG A 98 9.45 -3.37 -27.08
CA ARG A 98 8.48 -4.16 -27.88
C ARG A 98 8.94 -5.58 -28.19
N SER A 99 10.23 -5.87 -28.09
CA SER A 99 10.82 -7.18 -28.39
C SER A 99 11.82 -7.61 -27.33
N TYR A 100 11.76 -8.88 -26.91
CA TYR A 100 12.68 -9.44 -25.93
C TYR A 100 13.93 -10.06 -26.61
N PRO A 101 15.13 -9.86 -26.07
CA PRO A 101 15.46 -9.07 -24.88
C PRO A 101 15.59 -7.57 -25.19
N PHE A 102 15.17 -6.72 -24.25
CA PHE A 102 15.44 -5.28 -24.23
C PHE A 102 16.28 -4.92 -23.01
N GLN A 103 16.84 -3.70 -22.99
CA GLN A 103 17.66 -3.20 -21.89
C GLN A 103 17.04 -1.94 -21.29
N TYR A 104 17.04 -1.84 -19.96
CA TYR A 104 16.64 -0.64 -19.23
C TYR A 104 17.73 0.43 -19.30
N ALA A 105 17.33 1.71 -19.19
CA ALA A 105 18.27 2.82 -19.19
C ALA A 105 19.24 2.72 -17.98
N PRO A 106 20.48 3.24 -18.08
CA PRO A 106 21.49 3.06 -17.03
C PRO A 106 21.06 3.54 -15.63
N ASP A 107 20.23 4.58 -15.56
CA ASP A 107 19.67 5.13 -14.33
C ASP A 107 18.55 4.24 -13.74
N GLU A 108 17.78 3.56 -14.58
CA GLU A 108 16.74 2.62 -14.16
C GLU A 108 17.29 1.27 -13.70
N GLN A 109 18.48 0.87 -14.18
CA GLN A 109 19.11 -0.40 -13.79
C GLN A 109 19.36 -0.49 -12.28
N ILE A 110 19.54 0.64 -11.60
CA ILE A 110 19.71 0.70 -10.14
C ILE A 110 18.47 0.12 -9.42
N ALA A 111 17.27 0.38 -9.96
CA ALA A 111 16.00 -0.11 -9.38
C ALA A 111 15.79 -1.62 -9.57
N LEU A 112 16.55 -2.27 -10.47
CA LEU A 112 16.47 -3.71 -10.71
C LEU A 112 17.34 -4.53 -9.74
N VAL A 113 18.20 -3.85 -8.96
CA VAL A 113 19.04 -4.52 -7.97
C VAL A 113 18.15 -5.08 -6.87
N PRO A 114 18.32 -6.35 -6.46
CA PRO A 114 17.53 -6.94 -5.39
C PRO A 114 17.63 -6.12 -4.11
N SER A 115 16.49 -5.80 -3.52
CA SER A 115 16.42 -5.20 -2.18
C SER A 115 17.10 -6.15 -1.18
N ARG A 116 18.14 -5.67 -0.50
CA ARG A 116 18.83 -6.41 0.58
C ARG A 116 18.06 -6.36 1.89
#